data_AF-A0A2N6K1S9-F1
#
_entry.id   AF-A0A2N6K1S9-F1
#
_cell.length_a   1.000
_cell.length_b   1.000
_cell.length_c   1.000
_cell.angle_alpha   90.00
_cell.angle_beta   90.00
_cell.angle_gamma   90.00
#
_symmetry.space_group_name_H-M   'P 1'
#
loop_
_entity.id
_entity.type
_entity.pdbx_description
1 polymer ?
#
loop_
_entity_poly.entity_id
_entity_poly.type
_entity_poly.pdbx_seq_one_letter_code
_entity_poly.pdbx_strand_id
1 'polypeptide(L)'
;MKPKFKDKYRVESIRLPNRDYAANGSYFVTICTRDRTCFFGDVIDGKVDLSEIGQIAQLYWAEIPSHFDHTYIDAYAIMPNHVHGIVVIDRPHNVETRHGASDHGASDHGASDHGA
;
A
#
# COMPACT_ATOMS: atom_id res chain seq x y z
N MET A 1 8.13 33.96 4.26
CA MET A 1 9.30 33.28 3.65
C MET A 1 9.56 32.00 4.42
N LYS A 2 9.60 30.82 3.79
CA LYS A 2 9.83 29.56 4.51
C LYS A 2 11.25 29.56 5.11
N PRO A 3 11.44 29.08 6.36
CA PRO A 3 12.75 29.04 6.99
C PRO A 3 13.69 28.11 6.22
N LYS A 4 14.94 28.53 6.03
CA LYS A 4 16.01 27.68 5.44
C LYS A 4 16.49 26.71 6.51
N PHE A 5 16.67 25.43 6.15
CA PHE A 5 17.34 24.45 7.01
C PHE A 5 18.78 24.30 6.52
N LYS A 6 19.78 24.65 7.35
CA LYS A 6 21.20 24.68 6.96
C LYS A 6 21.46 25.50 5.68
N ASP A 7 20.91 26.71 5.62
CA ASP A 7 21.00 27.64 4.48
C ASP A 7 20.48 27.11 3.12
N LYS A 8 19.78 25.97 3.12
CA LYS A 8 19.19 25.35 1.94
C LYS A 8 17.67 25.41 1.99
N TYR A 9 17.05 25.68 0.84
CA TYR A 9 15.61 25.47 0.66
C TYR A 9 15.33 23.98 0.75
N ARG A 10 14.48 23.58 1.69
CA ARG A 10 14.06 22.19 1.81
C ARG A 10 12.84 21.98 0.93
N VAL A 11 12.90 21.00 0.04
CA VAL A 11 11.69 20.49 -0.61
C VAL A 11 10.93 19.74 0.48
N GLU A 12 9.70 20.17 0.75
CA GLU A 12 8.80 19.41 1.63
C GLU A 12 8.51 18.04 1.03
N SER A 13 8.07 17.09 1.85
CA SER A 13 7.73 15.77 1.36
C SER A 13 6.71 15.87 0.23
N ILE A 14 6.93 15.16 -0.87
CA ILE A 14 5.94 15.00 -1.94
C ILE A 14 4.81 14.05 -1.53
N ARG A 15 4.95 13.35 -0.40
CA ARG A 15 3.91 12.46 0.12
C ARG A 15 2.73 13.29 0.59
N LEU A 16 1.53 12.80 0.30
CA LEU A 16 0.29 13.41 0.75
C LEU A 16 0.29 13.47 2.29
N PRO A 17 0.13 14.66 2.90
CA PRO A 17 0.07 14.78 4.36
C PRO A 17 -1.05 13.92 4.94
N ASN A 18 -0.80 13.33 6.11
CA ASN A 18 -1.77 12.51 6.86
C ASN A 18 -2.28 11.27 6.10
N ARG A 19 -1.61 10.83 5.03
CA ARG A 19 -1.93 9.59 4.33
C ARG A 19 -1.07 8.44 4.85
N ASP A 20 -1.72 7.38 5.31
CA ASP A 20 -1.09 6.07 5.46
C ASP A 20 -1.02 5.37 4.09
N TYR A 21 0.20 5.09 3.64
CA TYR A 21 0.46 4.39 2.38
C TYR A 21 0.45 2.86 2.55
N ALA A 22 0.33 2.36 3.78
CA ALA A 22 0.06 0.97 4.04
C ALA A 22 -1.45 0.66 4.04
N ALA A 23 -2.32 1.67 4.10
CA ALA A 23 -3.77 1.46 4.02
C ALA A 23 -4.21 0.94 2.64
N ASN A 24 -5.39 0.32 2.60
CA ASN A 24 -5.97 -0.20 1.37
C ASN A 24 -6.05 0.88 0.28
N GLY A 25 -5.81 0.46 -0.96
CA GLY A 25 -5.87 1.32 -2.12
C GLY A 25 -5.02 0.83 -3.28
N SER A 26 -5.17 1.50 -4.42
CA SER A 26 -4.43 1.24 -5.65
C SER A 26 -3.34 2.28 -5.83
N TYR A 27 -2.11 1.82 -6.10
CA TYR A 27 -0.93 2.65 -6.21
C TYR A 27 -0.30 2.47 -7.59
N PHE A 28 -0.21 3.55 -8.35
CA PHE A 28 0.59 3.57 -9.58
C PHE A 28 2.07 3.74 -9.21
N VAL A 29 2.86 2.73 -9.52
CA VAL A 29 4.29 2.66 -9.19
C VAL A 29 5.09 2.62 -10.47
N THR A 30 6.12 3.46 -10.56
CA THR A 30 7.12 3.42 -11.63
C THR A 30 8.51 3.28 -11.02
N ILE A 31 9.27 2.29 -11.48
CA ILE A 31 10.66 2.05 -11.09
C ILE A 31 11.53 2.20 -12.34
N CYS A 32 12.35 3.24 -12.37
CA CYS A 32 13.29 3.48 -13.47
C CYS A 32 14.66 2.87 -13.14
N THR A 33 15.34 2.35 -14.15
CA THR A 33 16.77 2.03 -14.05
C THR A 33 17.59 3.30 -13.84
N ARG A 34 18.80 3.13 -13.30
CA ARG A 34 19.76 4.22 -13.18
C ARG A 34 20.06 4.80 -14.56
N ASP A 35 20.03 6.13 -14.65
CA ASP A 35 20.28 6.90 -15.88
C ASP A 35 19.40 6.50 -17.07
N ARG A 36 18.29 5.79 -16.82
CA ARG A 36 17.37 5.25 -17.83
C ARG A 36 18.05 4.31 -18.83
N THR A 37 19.10 3.62 -18.40
CA THR A 37 19.77 2.58 -19.20
C THR A 37 18.81 1.43 -19.50
N CYS A 38 18.80 0.96 -20.75
CA CYS A 38 17.90 -0.08 -21.24
C CYS A 38 18.33 -1.50 -20.81
N PHE A 39 18.34 -1.77 -19.51
CA PHE A 39 18.74 -3.09 -19.00
C PHE A 39 17.71 -4.18 -19.25
N PHE A 40 16.42 -3.83 -19.39
CA PHE A 40 15.33 -4.80 -19.48
C PHE A 40 15.07 -5.32 -20.89
N GLY A 41 15.74 -4.78 -21.91
CA GLY A 41 15.58 -5.21 -23.29
C GLY A 41 15.50 -4.04 -24.27
N ASP A 42 15.03 -4.32 -25.47
CA ASP A 42 14.91 -3.37 -26.58
C ASP A 42 13.48 -3.39 -27.16
N VAL A 43 13.17 -2.44 -28.06
CA VAL A 43 11.90 -2.43 -28.78
C VAL A 43 12.12 -2.90 -30.21
N ILE A 44 11.51 -4.04 -30.57
CA ILE A 44 11.54 -4.63 -31.91
C ILE A 44 10.10 -4.72 -32.42
N ASP A 45 9.82 -4.14 -33.58
CA ASP A 45 8.47 -4.11 -34.19
C ASP A 45 7.36 -3.62 -33.23
N GLY A 46 7.68 -2.62 -32.41
CA GLY A 46 6.74 -2.02 -31.46
C GLY A 46 6.45 -2.87 -30.22
N LYS A 47 7.17 -3.98 -30.02
CA LYS A 47 7.09 -4.83 -28.81
C LYS A 47 8.41 -4.81 -28.07
N VAL A 48 8.35 -4.96 -26.75
CA VAL A 48 9.55 -5.09 -25.94
C VAL A 48 10.07 -6.52 -26.06
N ASP A 49 11.27 -6.66 -26.59
CA ASP A 49 12.03 -7.92 -26.56
C ASP A 49 12.88 -7.92 -25.28
N LEU A 50 12.50 -8.78 -24.33
CA LEU A 50 13.07 -8.76 -22.98
C LEU A 50 14.46 -9.41 -22.96
N SER A 51 15.43 -8.69 -22.38
CA SER A 51 16.71 -9.27 -21.99
C SER A 51 16.53 -10.29 -20.86
N GLU A 52 17.59 -11.03 -20.50
CA GLU A 52 17.57 -11.91 -19.31
C GLU A 52 17.19 -11.14 -18.03
N ILE A 53 17.70 -9.92 -17.87
CA ILE A 53 17.36 -9.05 -16.72
C ILE A 53 15.89 -8.62 -16.80
N GLY A 54 15.37 -8.32 -18.00
CA GLY A 54 13.96 -8.01 -18.22
C GLY A 54 13.03 -9.16 -17.88
N GLN A 55 13.42 -10.39 -18.21
CA GLN A 55 12.67 -11.61 -17.85
C GLN A 55 12.65 -11.83 -16.33
N ILE A 56 13.78 -11.57 -15.65
CA ILE A 56 13.84 -11.61 -14.18
C ILE A 56 12.92 -10.54 -13.58
N ALA A 57 12.92 -9.32 -14.12
CA ALA A 57 12.00 -8.27 -13.68
C ALA A 57 10.53 -8.68 -13.89
N GLN A 58 10.21 -9.34 -15.00
CA GLN A 58 8.87 -9.86 -15.29
C GLN A 58 8.43 -10.93 -14.29
N LEU A 59 9.31 -11.88 -14.01
CA LEU A 59 9.06 -12.94 -13.05
C LEU A 59 8.73 -12.37 -11.67
N TYR A 60 9.64 -11.55 -11.12
CA TYR A 60 9.44 -11.01 -9.77
C TYR A 60 8.27 -10.04 -9.67
N TRP A 61 7.97 -9.28 -10.73
CA TRP A 61 6.78 -8.43 -10.73
C TRP A 61 5.49 -9.27 -10.68
N ALA A 62 5.43 -10.36 -11.45
CA ALA A 62 4.29 -11.28 -11.43
C ALA A 62 4.17 -12.04 -10.09
N GLU A 63 5.28 -12.27 -9.39
CA GLU A 63 5.30 -12.95 -8.09
C GLU A 63 4.97 -12.05 -6.90
N ILE A 64 4.82 -10.72 -7.07
CA ILE A 64 4.44 -9.81 -5.97
C ILE A 64 3.28 -10.36 -5.11
N PRO A 65 2.18 -10.86 -5.69
CA PRO A 65 1.06 -11.40 -4.89
C PRO A 65 1.42 -12.65 -4.08
N SER A 66 2.45 -13.40 -4.50
CA SER A 66 2.93 -14.59 -3.80
C SER A 66 3.87 -14.25 -2.64
N HIS A 67 4.54 -13.10 -2.69
CA HIS A 67 5.47 -12.64 -1.65
C HIS A 67 4.80 -11.76 -0.59
N PHE A 68 3.68 -11.12 -0.93
CA PHE A 68 3.00 -10.16 -0.06
C PHE A 68 1.51 -10.45 0.06
N ASP A 69 1.09 -10.88 1.24
CA ASP A 69 -0.33 -11.06 1.57
C ASP A 69 -1.11 -9.77 1.32
N HIS A 70 -2.39 -9.94 0.95
CA HIS A 70 -3.32 -8.82 0.73
C HIS A 70 -2.83 -7.83 -0.34
N THR A 71 -1.97 -8.27 -1.24
CA THR A 71 -1.43 -7.46 -2.33
C THR A 71 -1.67 -8.18 -3.65
N TYR A 72 -2.17 -7.48 -4.66
CA TYR A 72 -2.26 -8.01 -6.01
C TYR A 72 -1.88 -6.97 -7.06
N ILE A 73 -1.63 -7.43 -8.28
CA ILE A 73 -1.29 -6.59 -9.42
C ILE A 73 -2.51 -6.49 -10.35
N ASP A 74 -2.94 -5.27 -10.65
CA ASP A 74 -4.04 -5.02 -11.59
C ASP A 74 -3.52 -4.97 -13.04
N ALA A 75 -2.51 -4.13 -13.30
CA ALA A 75 -1.85 -4.03 -14.60
C ALA A 75 -0.39 -3.64 -14.43
N TYR A 76 0.46 -4.05 -15.38
CA TYR A 76 1.85 -3.61 -15.42
C TYR A 76 2.45 -3.72 -16.83
N ALA A 77 3.53 -2.99 -17.06
CA ALA A 77 4.34 -3.08 -18.27
C ALA A 77 5.82 -2.96 -17.92
N ILE A 78 6.64 -3.75 -18.62
CA ILE A 78 8.09 -3.68 -18.57
C ILE A 78 8.55 -3.05 -19.87
N MET A 79 9.15 -1.87 -19.75
CA MET A 79 9.79 -1.14 -20.83
C MET A 79 11.31 -1.31 -20.70
N PRO A 80 12.10 -1.11 -21.76
CA PRO A 80 13.55 -1.26 -21.75
C PRO A 80 14.29 -0.73 -20.52
N ASN A 81 13.87 0.41 -19.99
CA ASN A 81 14.55 1.10 -18.88
C ASN A 81 13.68 1.37 -17.65
N HIS A 82 12.45 0.87 -17.60
CA HIS A 82 11.59 1.04 -16.42
C HIS A 82 10.48 0.01 -16.38
N VAL A 83 9.96 -0.21 -15.18
CA VAL A 83 8.72 -0.95 -14.96
C VAL A 83 7.70 0.03 -14.41
N HIS A 84 6.45 -0.06 -14.88
CA HIS A 84 5.35 0.62 -14.22
C HIS A 84 4.17 -0.32 -14.05
N GLY A 85 3.37 -0.11 -13.02
CA GLY A 85 2.16 -0.87 -12.80
C GLY A 85 1.31 -0.35 -11.66
N ILE A 86 0.15 -0.98 -11.51
CA ILE A 86 -0.82 -0.71 -10.46
C ILE A 86 -0.73 -1.84 -9.44
N VAL A 87 -0.23 -1.50 -8.25
CA VAL A 87 -0.17 -2.40 -7.10
C VAL A 87 -1.35 -2.07 -6.19
N VAL A 88 -2.14 -3.08 -5.85
CA VAL A 88 -3.30 -2.92 -4.97
C VAL A 88 -3.01 -3.55 -3.62
N ILE A 89 -3.25 -2.79 -2.55
CA ILE A 89 -3.29 -3.30 -1.18
C ILE A 89 -4.77 -3.46 -0.79
N ASP A 90 -5.17 -4.67 -0.45
CA ASP A 90 -6.55 -5.02 -0.09
C ASP A 90 -6.59 -5.96 1.13
N ARG A 91 -6.46 -5.36 2.32
CA ARG A 91 -6.56 -6.05 3.60
C ARG A 91 -8.03 -6.15 4.04
N PRO A 92 -8.43 -7.24 4.71
CA PRO A 92 -9.75 -7.33 5.31
C PRO A 92 -9.95 -6.20 6.32
N HIS A 93 -11.14 -5.59 6.33
CA HIS A 93 -11.50 -4.66 7.39
C HIS A 93 -11.61 -5.44 8.70
N ASN A 94 -10.83 -5.03 9.70
CA ASN A 94 -11.01 -5.50 11.06
C ASN A 94 -12.43 -5.09 11.48
N VAL A 95 -13.38 -6.02 11.47
CA VAL A 95 -14.63 -5.82 12.21
C VAL A 95 -14.24 -6.04 13.66
N GLU A 96 -13.81 -4.97 14.35
CA GLU A 96 -13.74 -5.02 15.79
C GLU A 96 -15.17 -5.30 16.28
N THR A 97 -15.43 -6.52 16.74
CA THR A 97 -16.58 -6.77 17.60
C THR A 97 -16.35 -5.93 18.83
N ARG A 98 -16.98 -4.75 18.90
CA ARG A 98 -17.17 -4.04 20.16
C ARG A 98 -17.89 -5.02 21.08
N HIS A 99 -17.13 -5.73 21.91
CA HIS A 99 -17.68 -6.54 22.98
C HIS A 99 -18.63 -5.62 23.74
N GLY A 100 -19.94 -5.91 23.61
CA GLY A 100 -20.96 -5.26 24.39
C GLY A 100 -20.58 -5.39 25.85
N ALA A 101 -20.52 -4.27 26.54
CA ALA A 101 -20.34 -4.24 27.98
C ALA A 101 -21.43 -5.12 28.61
N SER A 102 -21.02 -6.14 29.36
CA SER A 102 -21.90 -6.79 30.33
C SER A 102 -22.23 -5.74 31.39
N ASP A 103 -23.40 -5.12 31.30
CA ASP A 103 -23.96 -4.31 32.37
C ASP A 103 -24.34 -5.27 33.50
N HIS A 104 -23.41 -5.50 34.43
CA HIS A 104 -23.76 -6.10 35.71
C HIS A 104 -24.48 -5.04 36.54
N GLY A 105 -25.79 -4.93 36.29
CA GLY A 105 -26.71 -4.20 37.14
C GLY A 105 -26.56 -4.66 38.58
N ALA A 106 -25.96 -3.80 39.41
CA ALA A 106 -25.90 -3.98 40.84
C ALA A 106 -27.33 -3.91 41.39
N SER A 107 -27.68 -4.96 42.12
CA SER A 107 -28.94 -5.22 42.79
C SER A 107 -29.45 -4.05 43.63
N ASP A 108 -30.65 -3.58 43.32
CA ASP A 108 -31.49 -2.78 44.22
C ASP A 108 -32.06 -3.70 45.31
N HIS A 109 -31.69 -3.45 46.57
CA HIS A 109 -32.29 -4.08 47.74
C HIS A 109 -33.55 -3.30 48.14
N GLY A 110 -34.67 -3.66 47.52
CA GLY A 110 -36.00 -3.27 47.99
C GLY A 110 -36.33 -3.95 49.31
N ALA A 111 -36.39 -3.15 50.39
CA ALA A 111 -36.90 -3.57 51.69
C ALA A 111 -38.43 -3.74 51.64
N SER A 112 -38.88 -4.76 52.35
CA SER A 112 -40.20 -5.35 52.46
C SER A 112 -41.37 -4.40 52.76
N ASP A 113 -42.48 -4.68 52.07
CA ASP A 113 -43.85 -4.27 52.36
C ASP A 113 -44.47 -5.09 53.52
N HIS A 114 -45.37 -4.42 54.25
CA HIS A 114 -46.64 -4.90 54.82
C HIS A 114 -46.84 -4.57 56.30
N GLY A 115 -47.67 -3.55 56.51
CA GLY A 115 -48.49 -3.41 57.69
C GLY A 115 -49.74 -4.30 57.61
N ALA A 116 -50.05 -4.92 58.74
CA ALA A 116 -51.38 -5.08 59.33
C ALA A 116 -51.17 -5.45 60.81
#